data_AF-A0A966I816-F1
#
_entry.id   AF-A0A966I816-F1
#
_cell.length_a   1.000
_cell.length_b   1.000
_cell.length_c   1.000
_cell.angle_alpha   90.00
_cell.angle_beta   90.00
_cell.angle_gamma   90.00
#
_symmetry.space_group_name_H-M   'P 1'
#
loop_
_entity.id
_entity.type
_entity.pdbx_description
1 polymer ?
#
loop_
_entity_poly.entity_id
_entity_poly.type
_entity_poly.pdbx_seq_one_letter_code
_entity_poly.pdbx_strand_id
1 'polypeptide(L)'
;RGARLQRPLWASTSTKNPAYRDTLYVEELIGPHTVNTLPDATLEAFDDHGQVARRVDIDVDAAAQTWQAIAAVGVDHAAVAEQLEREGVSSFQKSFDELLTALTAKAAELS
;
A
#
# COMPACT_ATOMS: atom_id res chain seq x y z
N ARG A 1 -25.34 -16.38 -13.71
CA ARG A 1 -24.13 -17.12 -13.31
C ARG A 1 -22.95 -16.48 -14.05
N GLY A 2 -21.86 -16.10 -13.37
CA GLY A 2 -20.70 -15.45 -14.02
C GLY A 2 -20.12 -14.21 -13.31
N ALA A 3 -20.62 -13.83 -12.13
CA ALA A 3 -19.98 -12.77 -11.34
C ALA A 3 -18.57 -13.22 -10.93
N ARG A 4 -17.59 -12.30 -11.05
CA ARG A 4 -16.21 -12.53 -10.62
C ARG A 4 -16.01 -11.91 -9.24
N LEU A 5 -15.20 -12.56 -8.41
CA LEU A 5 -14.77 -12.02 -7.12
C LEU A 5 -13.95 -10.74 -7.34
N GLN A 6 -14.29 -9.67 -6.61
CA GLN A 6 -13.40 -8.53 -6.49
C GLN A 6 -12.28 -8.90 -5.51
N ARG A 7 -11.05 -8.94 -6.03
CA ARG A 7 -9.86 -9.31 -5.26
C ARG A 7 -9.36 -8.11 -4.46
N PRO A 8 -9.10 -8.23 -3.15
CA PRO A 8 -8.36 -7.22 -2.42
C PRO A 8 -6.99 -6.98 -3.07
N LEU A 9 -6.58 -5.72 -3.16
CA LEU A 9 -5.31 -5.31 -3.73
C LEU A 9 -4.54 -4.50 -2.69
N TRP A 10 -3.34 -4.96 -2.36
CA TRP A 10 -2.40 -4.27 -1.48
C TRP A 10 -1.50 -3.35 -2.31
N ALA A 11 -1.60 -2.05 -2.06
CA ALA A 11 -0.76 -1.02 -2.68
C ALA A 11 0.16 -0.39 -1.63
N SER A 12 1.19 0.33 -2.08
CA SER A 12 2.17 0.99 -1.20
C SER A 12 2.91 0.03 -0.24
N THR A 13 3.25 -1.16 -0.73
CA THR A 13 3.85 -2.26 0.04
C THR A 13 5.38 -2.25 0.08
N SER A 14 6.03 -1.15 -0.31
CA SER A 14 7.45 -0.95 -0.01
C SER A 14 7.63 -0.56 1.44
N THR A 15 8.49 -1.27 2.16
CA THR A 15 8.89 -0.89 3.51
C THR A 15 9.55 0.49 3.53
N LYS A 16 9.09 1.37 4.43
CA LYS A 16 9.59 2.76 4.53
C LYS A 16 10.60 2.96 5.67
N ASN A 17 10.62 2.03 6.63
CA ASN A 17 11.56 2.07 7.76
C ASN A 17 12.70 1.07 7.52
N PRO A 18 13.97 1.51 7.42
CA PRO A 18 15.11 0.63 7.16
C PRO A 18 15.40 -0.38 8.29
N ALA A 19 14.80 -0.20 9.47
CA ALA A 19 14.90 -1.18 10.55
C ALA A 19 14.05 -2.45 10.31
N TYR A 20 13.14 -2.41 9.34
CA TYR A 20 12.29 -3.55 8.96
C TYR A 20 12.84 -4.22 7.70
N ARG A 21 12.49 -5.50 7.51
CA ARG A 21 12.73 -6.19 6.23
C ARG A 21 12.09 -5.38 5.11
N ASP A 22 12.82 -5.12 4.04
CA ASP A 22 12.34 -4.50 2.81
C ASP A 22 11.25 -5.34 2.10
N THR A 23 11.13 -6.62 2.44
CA THR A 23 10.07 -7.54 1.99
C THR A 23 8.86 -7.66 2.92
N LEU A 24 8.85 -6.98 4.09
CA LEU A 24 7.86 -7.18 5.17
C LEU A 24 6.40 -7.23 4.68
N TYR A 25 5.93 -6.19 3.99
CA TYR A 25 4.53 -6.14 3.58
C TYR A 25 4.18 -7.17 2.51
N VAL A 26 5.13 -7.57 1.67
CA VAL A 26 4.88 -8.61 0.67
C VAL A 26 4.73 -9.96 1.38
N GLU A 27 5.65 -10.29 2.29
CA GLU A 27 5.66 -11.56 3.03
C GLU A 27 4.40 -11.77 3.88
N GLU A 28 3.95 -10.74 4.59
CA GLU A 28 2.83 -10.82 5.54
C GLU A 28 1.44 -10.81 4.87
N LEU A 29 1.35 -10.35 3.62
CA LEU A 29 0.06 -10.16 2.93
C LEU A 29 -0.26 -11.22 1.85
N ILE A 30 0.54 -12.28 1.77
CA ILE A 30 0.29 -13.41 0.86
C ILE A 30 -0.95 -14.19 1.33
N GLY A 31 -1.89 -14.38 0.40
CA GLY A 31 -3.08 -15.19 0.62
C GLY A 31 -3.91 -15.41 -0.65
N PRO A 32 -4.95 -16.26 -0.57
CA PRO A 32 -5.78 -16.56 -1.71
C PRO A 32 -6.58 -15.33 -2.16
N HIS A 33 -6.78 -15.22 -3.47
CA HIS A 33 -7.61 -14.18 -4.09
C HIS A 33 -7.20 -12.73 -3.80
N THR A 34 -5.94 -12.47 -3.42
CA THR A 34 -5.41 -11.10 -3.28
C THR A 34 -4.50 -10.74 -4.46
N VAL A 35 -4.22 -9.45 -4.61
CA VAL A 35 -3.21 -8.89 -5.51
C VAL A 35 -2.27 -8.04 -4.65
N ASN A 36 -0.98 -8.00 -4.99
CA ASN A 36 -0.06 -7.00 -4.45
C ASN A 36 0.59 -6.27 -5.64
N THR A 37 0.57 -4.94 -5.63
CA THR A 37 1.21 -4.11 -6.66
C THR A 37 2.53 -3.59 -6.12
N LEU A 38 3.63 -4.01 -6.74
CA LEU A 38 4.99 -3.75 -6.26
C LEU A 38 5.71 -2.78 -7.19
N PRO A 39 6.48 -1.80 -6.67
CA PRO A 39 7.51 -1.15 -7.47
C PRO A 39 8.69 -2.10 -7.69
N ASP A 40 9.47 -1.86 -8.75
CA ASP A 40 10.57 -2.72 -9.19
C ASP A 40 11.54 -3.08 -8.07
N ALA A 41 11.97 -2.11 -7.25
CA ALA A 41 12.89 -2.36 -6.14
C ALA A 41 12.33 -3.34 -5.08
N THR A 42 11.02 -3.30 -4.81
CA THR A 42 10.39 -4.24 -3.87
C THR A 42 10.22 -5.62 -4.49
N LEU A 43 9.96 -5.70 -5.80
CA LEU A 43 9.94 -6.96 -6.52
C LEU A 43 11.33 -7.62 -6.52
N GLU A 44 12.38 -6.85 -6.82
CA GLU A 44 13.77 -7.32 -6.80
C GLU A 44 14.19 -7.83 -5.42
N ALA A 45 13.90 -7.08 -4.35
CA ALA A 45 14.18 -7.53 -2.98
C ALA A 45 13.43 -8.82 -2.62
N PHE A 46 12.16 -8.93 -3.03
CA PHE A 46 11.38 -10.15 -2.80
C PHE A 46 11.88 -11.35 -3.61
N ASP A 47 12.36 -11.14 -4.84
CA ASP A 47 12.97 -12.19 -5.66
C ASP A 47 14.30 -12.69 -5.08
N ASP A 48 15.12 -11.78 -4.55
CA ASP A 48 16.42 -12.11 -3.93
C ASP A 48 16.25 -12.89 -2.62
N HIS A 49 15.40 -12.40 -1.69
CA HIS A 49 15.35 -12.95 -0.33
C HIS A 49 13.97 -12.93 0.34
N GLY A 50 12.91 -12.90 -0.47
CA GLY A 50 11.52 -13.00 0.00
C GLY A 50 11.15 -14.39 0.51
N GLN A 51 10.20 -14.43 1.46
CA GLN A 51 9.68 -15.68 2.02
C GLN A 51 8.21 -15.91 1.64
N VAL A 52 7.96 -16.93 0.82
CA VAL A 52 6.62 -17.31 0.41
C VAL A 52 5.95 -18.18 1.49
N ALA A 53 4.96 -17.60 2.18
CA ALA A 53 4.03 -18.36 3.01
C ALA A 53 2.68 -17.62 3.04
N ARG A 54 1.56 -18.36 3.09
CA ARG A 54 0.25 -17.74 3.35
C ARG A 54 0.26 -17.20 4.77
N ARG A 55 0.09 -15.89 4.94
CA ARG A 55 0.13 -15.23 6.26
C ARG A 55 -1.08 -14.35 6.55
N VAL A 56 -1.75 -13.84 5.51
CA VAL A 56 -2.82 -12.84 5.62
C VAL A 56 -3.97 -13.24 6.55
N ASP A 57 -4.19 -14.54 6.77
CA ASP A 57 -5.32 -15.09 7.50
C ASP A 57 -4.94 -16.13 8.58
N ILE A 58 -3.67 -16.19 8.99
CA ILE A 58 -3.22 -17.15 10.02
C ILE A 58 -3.65 -16.74 11.44
N ASP A 59 -3.56 -15.45 11.80
CA ASP A 59 -3.82 -14.98 13.17
C ASP A 59 -4.64 -13.68 13.19
N VAL A 60 -5.86 -13.78 12.66
CA VAL A 60 -6.79 -12.64 12.59
C VAL A 60 -7.21 -12.14 13.97
N ASP A 61 -7.16 -12.99 15.00
CA ASP A 61 -7.48 -12.62 16.37
C ASP A 61 -6.38 -11.73 16.97
N ALA A 62 -5.10 -12.06 16.75
CA ALA A 62 -4.00 -11.18 17.15
C ALA A 62 -4.02 -9.84 16.40
N ALA A 63 -4.40 -9.84 15.12
CA ALA A 63 -4.60 -8.61 14.36
C ALA A 63 -5.70 -7.73 14.97
N ALA A 64 -6.83 -8.33 15.36
CA ALA A 64 -7.92 -7.62 16.03
C ALA A 64 -7.50 -7.07 17.41
N GLN A 65 -6.74 -7.85 18.19
CA GLN A 65 -6.19 -7.40 19.49
C GLN A 65 -5.20 -6.24 19.32
N THR A 66 -4.36 -6.29 18.29
CA THR A 66 -3.45 -5.19 17.95
C THR A 66 -4.23 -3.92 17.64
N TRP A 67 -5.32 -4.02 16.89
CA TRP A 67 -6.21 -2.89 16.58
C TRP A 67 -6.83 -2.27 17.84
N GLN A 68 -7.27 -3.12 18.78
CA GLN A 68 -7.80 -2.67 20.07
C GLN A 68 -6.71 -2.02 20.94
N ALA A 69 -5.50 -2.57 20.97
CA ALA A 69 -4.40 -2.03 21.75
C ALA A 69 -3.97 -0.64 21.26
N ILE A 70 -3.96 -0.41 19.94
CA ILE A 70 -3.70 0.90 19.35
C ILE A 70 -4.76 1.92 19.83
N ALA A 71 -6.04 1.54 19.83
CA ALA A 71 -7.10 2.41 20.35
C ALA A 71 -6.96 2.68 21.86
N ALA A 72 -6.56 1.66 22.64
CA ALA A 72 -6.40 1.76 24.09
C ALA A 72 -5.30 2.76 24.52
N VAL A 73 -4.29 3.01 23.66
CA VAL A 73 -3.27 4.03 23.90
C VAL A 73 -3.68 5.43 23.41
N GLY A 74 -4.93 5.59 22.98
CA GLY A 74 -5.52 6.89 22.60
C GLY A 74 -5.43 7.25 21.13
N VAL A 75 -5.06 6.30 20.24
CA VAL A 75 -5.08 6.54 18.79
C VAL A 75 -6.49 6.35 18.25
N ASP A 76 -7.02 7.39 17.63
CA ASP A 76 -8.31 7.34 16.93
C ASP A 76 -8.11 6.84 15.49
N HIS A 77 -8.52 5.59 15.25
CA HIS A 77 -8.45 4.96 13.93
C HIS A 77 -9.24 5.71 12.86
N ALA A 78 -10.39 6.29 13.21
CA ALA A 78 -11.24 7.00 12.26
C ALA A 78 -10.59 8.33 11.86
N ALA A 79 -10.04 9.06 12.82
CA ALA A 79 -9.31 10.30 12.55
C ALA A 79 -8.06 10.05 11.69
N VAL A 80 -7.31 8.97 11.97
CA VAL A 80 -6.14 8.57 11.15
C VAL A 80 -6.58 8.20 9.73
N ALA A 81 -7.65 7.42 9.56
CA ALA A 81 -8.15 7.05 8.24
C ALA A 81 -8.59 8.27 7.43
N GLU A 82 -9.33 9.19 8.06
CA GLU A 82 -9.78 10.43 7.41
C GLU A 82 -8.60 11.32 7.01
N GLN A 83 -7.57 11.42 7.86
CA GLN A 83 -6.36 12.14 7.55
C GLN A 83 -5.63 11.53 6.35
N LEU A 84 -5.41 10.21 6.34
CA LEU A 84 -4.73 9.51 5.25
C LEU A 84 -5.51 9.64 3.93
N GLU A 85 -6.84 9.61 3.96
CA GLU A 85 -7.67 9.82 2.77
C GLU A 85 -7.47 11.23 2.18
N ARG A 86 -7.57 12.28 3.02
CA ARG A 86 -7.38 13.67 2.57
C ARG A 86 -5.99 13.91 2.01
N GLU A 87 -4.95 13.44 2.71
CA GLU A 87 -3.56 13.57 2.27
C GLU A 87 -3.33 12.79 0.97
N GLY A 88 -3.92 11.59 0.86
CA GLY A 88 -3.92 10.80 -0.36
C GLY A 88 -4.50 11.59 -1.53
N VAL A 89 -5.74 12.08 -1.43
CA VAL A 89 -6.38 12.87 -2.50
C VAL A 89 -5.54 14.08 -2.89
N SER A 90 -5.01 14.82 -1.90
CA SER A 90 -4.15 15.98 -2.15
C SER A 90 -2.87 15.60 -2.90
N SER A 91 -2.23 14.49 -2.55
CA SER A 91 -1.01 14.03 -3.23
C SER A 91 -1.26 13.62 -4.69
N PHE A 92 -2.41 13.01 -4.97
CA PHE A 92 -2.82 12.66 -6.34
C PHE A 92 -3.12 13.92 -7.17
N GLN A 93 -3.84 14.89 -6.60
CA GLN A 93 -4.10 16.17 -7.27
C GLN A 93 -2.79 16.88 -7.63
N LYS A 94 -1.88 16.99 -6.67
CA LYS A 94 -0.57 17.60 -6.89
C LYS A 94 0.21 16.90 -8.01
N SER A 95 0.27 15.57 -7.98
CA SER A 95 0.98 14.79 -9.01
C SER A 95 0.36 14.99 -10.41
N PHE A 96 -0.97 15.19 -10.48
CA PHE A 96 -1.66 15.47 -11.72
C PHE A 96 -1.39 16.88 -12.26
N ASP A 97 -1.37 17.89 -11.38
CA ASP A 97 -1.02 19.27 -11.76
C ASP A 97 0.43 19.37 -12.25
N GLU A 98 1.35 18.64 -11.61
CA GLU A 98 2.75 18.52 -12.04
C GLU A 98 2.85 17.91 -13.44
N LEU A 99 2.07 16.85 -13.73
CA LEU A 99 1.99 16.25 -15.07
C LEU A 99 1.49 17.26 -16.11
N LEU A 100 0.40 17.98 -15.83
CA LEU A 100 -0.15 18.98 -16.75
C LEU A 100 0.83 20.14 -17.00
N THR A 101 1.55 20.56 -15.97
CA THR A 101 2.59 21.59 -16.08
C THR A 101 3.71 21.13 -17.01
N ALA A 102 4.20 19.90 -16.84
CA ALA A 102 5.25 19.33 -17.69
C ALA A 102 4.80 19.20 -19.15
N LEU A 103 3.57 18.75 -19.39
CA LEU A 103 3.00 18.65 -20.74
C LEU A 103 2.84 20.02 -21.41
N THR A 104 2.39 21.03 -20.66
CA THR A 104 2.21 22.39 -21.16
C THR A 104 3.56 23.01 -21.54
N ALA A 105 4.57 22.86 -20.69
CA ALA A 105 5.93 23.30 -20.98
C ALA A 105 6.45 22.62 -22.25
N LYS A 106 6.25 21.31 -22.38
CA LYS A 106 6.71 20.58 -23.57
C LYS A 106 6.00 20.98 -24.85
N ALA A 107 4.69 21.24 -24.78
CA ALA A 107 3.92 21.71 -25.93
C ALA A 107 4.40 23.09 -26.40
N ALA A 108 4.72 24.00 -25.47
CA ALA A 108 5.25 25.33 -25.78
C ALA A 108 6.66 25.28 -26.40
N GLU A 109 7.53 24.35 -25.98
CA GLU A 109 8.84 24.13 -26.61
C GLU A 109 8.75 23.64 -28.06
N LEU A 110 7.68 22.93 -28.40
CA LEU A 110 7.48 22.30 -29.71
C LEU A 110 6.62 23.14 -30.67
N SER A 111 6.04 24.24 -30.20
CA SER A 111 5.24 25.19 -30.99
C SER A 111 6.11 26.33 -31.52
#